data_AF-A0A4U3M711-F1
#
_entry.id   AF-A0A4U3M711-F1
#
_cell.length_a   1.000
_cell.length_b   1.000
_cell.length_c   1.000
_cell.angle_alpha   90.00
_cell.angle_beta   90.00
_cell.angle_gamma   90.00
#
_symmetry.space_group_name_H-M   'P 1'
#
loop_
_entity.id
_entity.type
_entity.pdbx_description
1 polymer ?
#
loop_
_entity_poly.entity_id
_entity_poly.type
_entity_poly.pdbx_seq_one_letter_code
_entity_poly.pdbx_strand_id
1 'polypeptide(L)'
;MTNSTTEKSFIGVPIEGYVYSVQKVDQLPVEQLAPLFQAIQDDPTILRYGWTQYTPYFNDGEVCEFSAGDVWFLTEQNKSELDEEGVPEDEVDYDDFAVSWNDSLGKRPRTWDYQARQYIYGDYSGPDEARYDHCMALSEAVTSGKFDHALLRLFGDHAKITVHKDRIVVDEYDHD
;
A
#
# COMPACT_ATOMS: atom_id res chain seq x y z
N MET A 1 13.84 -0.52 26.07
CA MET A 1 12.74 -0.11 26.97
C MET A 1 13.21 1.08 27.77
N THR A 2 12.78 2.30 27.44
CA THR A 2 13.11 3.51 28.20
C THR A 2 11.86 3.97 28.91
N ASN A 3 11.72 3.60 30.17
CA ASN A 3 10.67 4.14 31.06
C ASN A 3 11.07 5.56 31.45
N SER A 4 10.59 6.55 30.71
CA SER A 4 10.57 7.94 31.16
C SER A 4 9.26 8.19 31.90
N THR A 5 9.31 8.25 33.22
CA THR A 5 8.18 8.65 34.06
C THR A 5 8.04 10.17 34.00
N THR A 6 7.58 10.69 32.86
CA THR A 6 7.18 12.10 32.76
C THR A 6 5.78 12.21 33.36
N GLU A 7 5.61 12.95 34.46
CA GLU A 7 4.29 13.27 35.02
C GLU A 7 3.46 13.99 33.95
N LYS A 8 2.53 13.26 33.32
CA LYS A 8 1.58 13.85 32.36
C LYS A 8 0.39 14.40 33.14
N SER A 9 -0.12 15.55 32.72
CA SER A 9 -1.39 16.09 33.21
C SER A 9 -2.25 16.50 32.04
N PHE A 10 -3.57 16.38 32.18
CA PHE A 10 -4.55 16.93 31.25
C PHE A 10 -5.33 18.00 32.00
N ILE A 11 -5.41 19.22 31.45
CA ILE A 11 -6.12 20.37 32.06
C ILE A 11 -5.74 20.66 33.53
N GLY A 12 -4.50 20.39 33.92
CA GLY A 12 -4.01 20.57 35.30
C GLY A 12 -4.39 19.44 36.26
N VAL A 13 -5.00 18.36 35.76
CA VAL A 13 -5.28 17.12 36.51
C VAL A 13 -4.17 16.10 36.23
N PRO A 14 -3.49 15.55 37.25
CA PRO A 14 -2.48 14.52 37.06
C PRO A 14 -3.05 13.28 36.38
N ILE A 15 -2.30 12.69 35.45
CA ILE A 15 -2.63 11.41 34.84
C ILE A 15 -1.88 10.34 35.62
N GLU A 16 -2.63 9.49 36.34
CA GLU A 16 -2.11 8.33 37.06
C GLU A 16 -2.34 7.05 36.24
N GLY A 17 -1.34 6.15 36.22
CA GLY A 17 -1.42 4.85 35.54
C GLY A 17 -0.47 4.71 34.34
N TYR A 18 -0.57 3.58 33.64
CA TYR A 18 0.24 3.29 32.45
C TYR A 18 -0.35 3.96 31.21
N VAL A 19 0.43 4.84 30.59
CA VAL A 19 0.10 5.44 29.28
C VAL A 19 0.92 4.74 28.22
N TYR A 20 0.29 3.86 27.43
CA TYR A 20 0.89 3.32 26.22
C TYR A 20 0.89 4.41 25.14
N SER A 21 2.06 4.70 24.57
CA SER A 21 2.18 5.49 23.36
C SER A 21 2.66 4.60 22.24
N VAL A 22 1.79 4.30 21.28
CA VAL A 22 2.20 3.80 19.97
C VAL A 22 2.77 4.96 19.17
N GLN A 23 3.92 4.75 18.54
CA GLN A 23 4.53 5.72 17.67
C GLN A 23 3.74 5.72 16.35
N LYS A 24 2.69 6.53 16.30
CA LYS A 24 1.86 6.66 15.09
C LYS A 24 2.66 7.39 14.01
N VAL A 25 2.60 6.86 12.79
CA VAL A 25 3.15 7.52 11.61
C VAL A 25 2.34 8.79 11.34
N ASP A 26 3.04 9.91 11.08
CA ASP A 26 2.40 11.17 10.73
C ASP A 26 1.54 11.00 9.47
N GLN A 27 0.28 11.40 9.57
CA GLN A 27 -0.69 11.28 8.48
C GLN A 27 -0.56 12.46 7.51
N LEU A 28 -0.43 12.15 6.23
CA LEU A 28 -0.33 13.09 5.14
C LEU A 28 -1.72 13.43 4.57
N PRO A 29 -1.89 14.64 4.02
CA PRO A 29 -3.16 15.08 3.45
C PRO A 29 -3.46 14.37 2.12
N VAL A 30 -4.74 14.09 1.87
CA VAL A 30 -5.22 13.32 0.70
C VAL A 30 -4.79 13.91 -0.64
N GLU A 31 -4.60 15.23 -0.71
CA GLU A 31 -4.17 15.94 -1.91
C GLU A 31 -2.78 15.49 -2.40
N GLN A 32 -1.95 14.89 -1.54
CA GLN A 32 -0.67 14.34 -1.93
C GLN A 32 -0.78 12.96 -2.61
N LEU A 33 -1.92 12.25 -2.49
CA LEU A 33 -2.18 11.03 -3.26
C LEU A 33 -2.55 11.32 -4.71
N ALA A 34 -3.27 12.43 -4.97
CA ALA A 34 -3.79 12.77 -6.29
C ALA A 34 -2.74 12.72 -7.42
N PRO A 35 -1.54 13.32 -7.31
CA PRO A 35 -0.54 13.24 -8.38
C PRO A 35 0.00 11.82 -8.61
N LEU A 36 0.05 10.98 -7.56
CA LEU A 36 0.48 9.58 -7.67
C LEU A 36 -0.54 8.76 -8.45
N PHE A 37 -1.83 8.92 -8.13
CA PHE A 37 -2.91 8.29 -8.91
C PHE A 37 -2.93 8.79 -10.35
N GLN A 38 -2.77 10.10 -10.55
CA GLN A 38 -2.78 10.68 -11.90
C GLN A 38 -1.64 10.14 -12.77
N ALA A 39 -0.43 9.98 -12.22
CA ALA A 39 0.70 9.41 -12.95
C ALA A 39 0.42 8.00 -13.49
N ILE A 40 -0.30 7.18 -12.73
CA ILE A 40 -0.73 5.84 -13.17
C ILE A 40 -1.90 5.92 -14.16
N GLN A 41 -2.85 6.84 -13.94
CA GLN A 41 -3.97 7.02 -14.84
C GLN A 41 -3.56 7.50 -16.23
N ASP A 42 -2.54 8.35 -16.30
CA ASP A 42 -2.00 8.88 -17.55
C ASP A 42 -1.11 7.86 -18.32
N ASP A 43 -0.66 6.79 -17.65
CA ASP A 43 0.13 5.74 -18.31
C ASP A 43 -0.77 4.79 -19.12
N PRO A 44 -0.66 4.74 -20.46
CA PRO A 44 -1.55 3.94 -21.30
C PRO A 44 -1.30 2.43 -21.18
N THR A 45 -0.13 2.00 -20.68
CA THR A 45 0.23 0.58 -20.53
C THR A 45 -0.41 -0.04 -19.29
N ILE A 46 -0.69 0.77 -18.25
CA ILE A 46 -1.42 0.31 -17.08
C ILE A 46 -2.92 0.31 -17.39
N LEU A 47 -3.53 -0.87 -17.41
CA LEU A 47 -4.96 -1.03 -17.67
C LEU A 47 -5.78 -0.79 -16.41
N ARG A 48 -5.33 -1.35 -15.28
CA ARG A 48 -5.99 -1.31 -13.97
C ARG A 48 -4.96 -1.47 -12.85
N TYR A 49 -5.31 -1.05 -11.65
CA TYR A 49 -4.51 -1.28 -10.45
C TYR A 49 -5.41 -1.29 -9.22
N GLY A 50 -4.92 -1.81 -8.11
CA GLY A 50 -5.74 -1.93 -6.91
C GLY A 50 -4.98 -2.44 -5.71
N TRP A 51 -5.67 -2.57 -4.59
CA TRP A 51 -5.15 -3.09 -3.33
C TRP A 51 -6.32 -3.53 -2.44
N THR A 52 -6.01 -4.22 -1.36
CA THR A 52 -6.95 -4.50 -0.26
C THR A 52 -6.57 -3.65 0.96
N GLN A 53 -7.55 -3.23 1.76
CA GLN A 53 -7.29 -2.54 3.03
C GLN A 53 -8.29 -2.98 4.07
N TYR A 54 -7.80 -3.29 5.28
CA TYR A 54 -8.63 -3.81 6.35
C TYR A 54 -7.98 -3.65 7.72
N THR A 55 -8.80 -3.60 8.77
CA THR A 55 -8.37 -3.86 10.15
C THR A 55 -8.64 -5.33 10.47
N PRO A 56 -7.63 -6.17 10.77
CA PRO A 56 -7.84 -7.59 11.05
C PRO A 56 -8.82 -7.85 12.21
N TYR A 57 -9.68 -8.87 12.06
CA TYR A 57 -10.65 -9.23 13.11
C TYR A 57 -10.05 -10.00 14.29
N PHE A 58 -8.97 -10.77 14.08
CA PHE A 58 -8.37 -11.59 15.13
C PHE A 58 -7.45 -10.76 16.03
N ASN A 59 -7.93 -10.50 17.24
CA ASN A 59 -7.14 -9.95 18.34
C ASN A 59 -6.48 -11.12 19.09
N ASP A 60 -5.22 -11.42 18.77
CA ASP A 60 -4.36 -12.39 19.45
C ASP A 60 -3.81 -11.87 20.80
N GLY A 61 -4.32 -10.73 21.26
CA GLY A 61 -3.83 -9.97 22.40
C GLY A 61 -3.08 -8.70 22.00
N GLU A 62 -2.75 -8.51 20.71
CA GLU A 62 -2.20 -7.27 20.18
C GLU A 62 -3.30 -6.33 19.65
N VAL A 63 -2.98 -5.04 19.53
CA VAL A 63 -3.92 -4.04 19.01
C VAL A 63 -4.09 -4.27 17.52
N CYS A 64 -5.30 -4.56 17.06
CA CYS A 64 -5.63 -4.58 15.64
C CYS A 64 -5.48 -3.16 15.08
N GLU A 65 -4.61 -2.99 14.08
CA GLU A 65 -4.39 -1.73 13.39
C GLU A 65 -4.77 -1.88 11.92
N PHE A 66 -5.38 -0.84 11.36
CA PHE A 66 -5.68 -0.75 9.94
C PHE A 66 -4.38 -0.84 9.14
N SER A 67 -4.43 -1.53 8.00
CA SER A 67 -3.37 -1.48 7.00
C SER A 67 -3.93 -1.59 5.58
N ALA A 68 -3.15 -1.10 4.62
CA ALA A 68 -3.36 -1.36 3.20
C ALA A 68 -2.31 -2.37 2.72
N GLY A 69 -2.77 -3.36 1.97
CA GLY A 69 -1.94 -4.37 1.31
C GLY A 69 -1.17 -3.83 0.11
N ASP A 70 -0.37 -4.71 -0.48
CA ASP A 70 0.44 -4.38 -1.65
C ASP A 70 -0.43 -3.93 -2.83
N VAL A 71 0.07 -2.95 -3.58
CA VAL A 71 -0.62 -2.43 -4.76
C VAL A 71 -0.24 -3.28 -5.96
N TRP A 72 -1.25 -3.83 -6.62
CA TRP A 72 -1.11 -4.60 -7.85
C TRP A 72 -1.39 -3.73 -9.08
N PHE A 73 -0.76 -4.06 -10.20
CA PHE A 73 -0.90 -3.33 -11.47
C PHE A 73 -1.08 -4.30 -12.62
N LEU A 74 -2.21 -4.21 -13.34
CA LEU A 74 -2.45 -5.01 -14.53
C LEU A 74 -2.02 -4.23 -15.78
N THR A 75 -1.06 -4.77 -16.53
CA THR A 75 -0.62 -4.21 -17.82
C THR A 75 -1.21 -4.95 -19.01
N GLU A 76 -1.06 -4.39 -20.22
CA GLU A 76 -1.42 -5.09 -21.47
C GLU A 76 -0.67 -6.42 -21.64
N GLN A 77 0.58 -6.50 -21.19
CA GLN A 77 1.37 -7.72 -21.27
C GLN A 77 0.79 -8.80 -20.34
N ASN A 78 0.57 -8.48 -19.06
CA ASN A 78 -0.01 -9.43 -18.11
C ASN A 78 -1.38 -9.90 -18.57
N LYS A 79 -2.21 -8.99 -19.09
CA LYS A 79 -3.52 -9.35 -19.63
C LYS A 79 -3.40 -10.34 -20.79
N SER A 80 -2.45 -10.14 -21.68
CA SER A 80 -2.24 -11.05 -22.82
C SER A 80 -1.82 -12.44 -22.35
N GLU A 81 -0.95 -12.52 -21.34
CA GLU A 81 -0.52 -13.79 -20.71
C GLU A 81 -1.72 -14.52 -20.07
N LEU A 82 -2.54 -13.82 -19.29
CA LEU A 82 -3.77 -14.40 -18.70
C LEU A 82 -4.77 -14.91 -19.74
N ASP A 83 -4.97 -14.13 -20.82
CA ASP A 83 -5.87 -14.50 -21.90
C ASP A 83 -5.37 -15.75 -22.66
N GLU A 84 -4.05 -15.87 -22.86
CA GLU A 84 -3.41 -17.04 -23.49
C GLU A 84 -3.51 -18.30 -22.62
N GLU A 85 -3.35 -18.15 -21.31
CA GLU A 85 -3.52 -19.23 -20.33
C GLU A 85 -4.99 -19.60 -20.11
N GLY A 86 -5.93 -18.74 -20.52
CA GLY A 86 -7.36 -18.93 -20.37
C GLY A 86 -7.82 -18.80 -18.93
N VAL A 87 -7.11 -18.02 -18.12
CA VAL A 87 -7.44 -17.77 -16.70
C VAL A 87 -8.66 -16.85 -16.61
N PRO A 88 -9.78 -17.29 -16.00
CA PRO A 88 -10.93 -16.43 -15.74
C PRO A 88 -10.55 -15.25 -14.83
N GLU A 89 -11.13 -14.07 -15.06
CA GLU A 89 -10.82 -12.84 -14.30
C GLU A 89 -11.04 -12.98 -12.78
N ASP A 90 -11.99 -13.81 -12.38
CA ASP A 90 -12.33 -14.12 -10.98
C ASP A 90 -11.38 -15.14 -10.32
N GLU A 91 -10.54 -15.81 -11.11
CA GLU A 91 -9.49 -16.72 -10.63
C GLU A 91 -8.09 -16.06 -10.62
N VAL A 92 -7.98 -14.81 -11.09
CA VAL A 92 -6.71 -14.08 -11.11
C VAL A 92 -6.26 -13.75 -9.69
N ASP A 93 -5.09 -14.27 -9.30
CA ASP A 93 -4.39 -13.84 -8.11
C ASP A 93 -3.64 -12.53 -8.43
N TYR A 94 -4.20 -11.41 -7.95
CA TYR A 94 -3.64 -10.10 -8.23
C TYR A 94 -2.36 -9.80 -7.42
N ASP A 95 -2.05 -10.59 -6.38
CA ASP A 95 -0.83 -10.40 -5.58
C ASP A 95 0.43 -10.67 -6.43
N ASP A 96 0.33 -11.53 -7.44
CA ASP A 96 1.38 -11.79 -8.44
C ASP A 96 1.69 -10.54 -9.30
N PHE A 97 0.77 -9.56 -9.33
CA PHE A 97 0.94 -8.30 -10.06
C PHE A 97 1.39 -7.13 -9.18
N ALA A 98 1.78 -7.39 -7.93
CA ALA A 98 2.43 -6.39 -7.09
C ALA A 98 3.75 -5.91 -7.70
N VAL A 99 4.14 -4.65 -7.47
CA VAL A 99 5.31 -4.04 -8.15
C VAL A 99 6.61 -4.83 -7.98
N SER A 100 6.79 -5.51 -6.84
CA SER A 100 7.97 -6.33 -6.57
C SER A 100 8.04 -7.62 -7.38
N TRP A 101 6.90 -8.10 -7.89
CA TRP A 101 6.75 -9.40 -8.57
C TRP A 101 6.30 -9.26 -10.03
N ASN A 102 5.88 -8.06 -10.44
CA ASN A 102 5.35 -7.82 -11.77
C ASN A 102 6.47 -7.64 -12.82
N ASP A 103 6.80 -8.72 -13.51
CA ASP A 103 7.82 -8.74 -14.57
C ASP A 103 7.54 -7.72 -15.70
N SER A 104 6.28 -7.38 -15.97
CA SER A 104 5.92 -6.41 -17.02
C SER A 104 6.29 -4.95 -16.68
N LEU A 105 6.51 -4.64 -15.39
CA LEU A 105 7.01 -3.34 -14.94
C LEU A 105 8.54 -3.27 -14.92
N GLY A 106 9.22 -4.42 -15.04
CA GLY A 106 10.64 -4.54 -14.79
C GLY A 106 10.98 -4.66 -13.30
N LYS A 107 12.27 -4.56 -12.98
CA LYS A 107 12.78 -4.80 -11.62
C LYS A 107 13.94 -3.90 -11.26
N ARG A 108 14.01 -3.54 -9.98
CA ARG A 108 15.16 -2.91 -9.36
C ARG A 108 15.65 -3.79 -8.20
N PRO A 109 16.78 -4.50 -8.34
CA PRO A 109 17.26 -5.37 -7.28
C PRO A 109 17.59 -4.55 -6.04
N ARG A 110 17.23 -5.04 -4.85
CA ARG A 110 17.55 -4.38 -3.58
C ARG A 110 18.38 -5.30 -2.70
N THR A 111 19.33 -4.72 -1.98
CA THR A 111 20.12 -5.40 -0.95
C THR A 111 19.98 -4.65 0.35
N TRP A 112 19.73 -5.36 1.45
CA TRP A 112 19.68 -4.75 2.78
C TRP A 112 21.09 -4.46 3.29
N ASP A 113 21.40 -3.20 3.53
CA ASP A 113 22.61 -2.80 4.24
C ASP A 113 22.35 -2.87 5.75
N TYR A 114 22.93 -3.86 6.42
CA TYR A 114 22.79 -4.06 7.85
C TYR A 114 23.41 -2.94 8.70
N GLN A 115 24.45 -2.25 8.21
CA GLN A 115 25.10 -1.16 8.93
C GLN A 115 24.27 0.12 8.85
N ALA A 116 23.84 0.46 7.65
CA ALA A 116 23.03 1.65 7.42
C ALA A 116 21.54 1.43 7.75
N ARG A 117 21.10 0.18 7.95
CA ARG A 117 19.71 -0.23 8.19
C ARG A 117 18.75 0.32 7.14
N GLN A 118 19.15 0.21 5.88
CA GLN A 118 18.39 0.67 4.72
C GLN A 118 18.60 -0.26 3.54
N TYR A 119 17.66 -0.24 2.59
CA TYR A 119 17.85 -0.90 1.30
C TYR A 119 18.74 -0.05 0.39
N ILE A 120 19.71 -0.71 -0.25
CA ILE A 120 20.46 -0.18 -1.38
C ILE A 120 19.82 -0.76 -2.64
N TYR A 121 19.40 0.13 -3.52
CA TYR A 121 18.82 -0.24 -4.81
C TYR A 121 19.89 -0.27 -5.89
N GLY A 122 19.89 -1.32 -6.70
CA GLY A 122 20.72 -1.41 -7.91
C GLY A 122 20.08 -0.71 -9.10
N ASP A 123 20.66 -0.92 -10.28
CA ASP A 123 20.16 -0.34 -11.53
C ASP A 123 18.81 -0.96 -11.93
N TYR A 124 17.93 -0.14 -12.50
CA TYR A 124 16.69 -0.62 -13.07
C TYR A 124 16.94 -1.48 -14.31
N SER A 125 16.13 -2.53 -14.49
CA SER A 125 16.08 -3.33 -15.70
C SER A 125 14.63 -3.62 -16.07
N GLY A 126 14.20 -3.17 -17.23
CA GLY A 126 12.84 -3.37 -17.71
C GLY A 126 12.46 -2.44 -18.86
N PRO A 127 11.17 -2.43 -19.23
CA PRO A 127 10.71 -1.70 -20.41
C PRO A 127 10.62 -0.18 -20.21
N ASP A 128 10.41 0.29 -18.98
CA ASP A 128 10.14 1.71 -18.70
C ASP A 128 10.40 2.05 -17.22
N GLU A 129 11.53 2.72 -16.95
CA GLU A 129 11.94 3.08 -15.60
C GLU A 129 11.00 4.10 -14.95
N ALA A 130 10.47 5.04 -15.74
CA ALA A 130 9.58 6.08 -15.21
C ALA A 130 8.25 5.48 -14.75
N ARG A 131 7.68 4.54 -15.54
CA ARG A 131 6.50 3.77 -15.13
C ARG A 131 6.76 3.01 -13.83
N TYR A 132 7.88 2.30 -13.77
CA TYR A 132 8.26 1.55 -12.57
C TYR A 132 8.35 2.47 -11.33
N ASP A 133 9.00 3.62 -11.46
CA ASP A 133 9.13 4.59 -10.38
C ASP A 133 7.76 5.17 -9.95
N HIS A 134 6.83 5.42 -10.89
CA HIS A 134 5.47 5.84 -10.55
C HIS A 134 4.70 4.75 -9.80
N CYS A 135 4.75 3.50 -10.27
CA CYS A 135 4.10 2.36 -9.60
C CYS A 135 4.66 2.14 -8.19
N MET A 136 5.99 2.20 -8.04
CA MET A 136 6.65 2.12 -6.74
C MET A 136 6.24 3.27 -5.82
N ALA A 137 6.20 4.50 -6.31
CA ALA A 137 5.82 5.65 -5.50
C ALA A 137 4.37 5.55 -5.00
N LEU A 138 3.43 5.09 -5.83
CA LEU A 138 2.06 4.83 -5.39
C LEU A 138 2.00 3.68 -4.38
N SER A 139 2.70 2.57 -4.65
CA SER A 139 2.75 1.42 -3.76
C SER A 139 3.29 1.79 -2.38
N GLU A 140 4.39 2.54 -2.32
CA GLU A 140 4.97 3.03 -1.07
C GLU A 140 4.01 3.99 -0.34
N ALA A 141 3.33 4.88 -1.07
CA ALA A 141 2.36 5.79 -0.45
C ALA A 141 1.21 5.01 0.22
N VAL A 142 0.65 4.02 -0.48
CA VAL A 142 -0.46 3.19 0.02
C VAL A 142 -0.03 2.36 1.23
N THR A 143 1.13 1.69 1.18
CA THR A 143 1.54 0.73 2.23
C THR A 143 2.30 1.35 3.40
N SER A 144 2.77 2.59 3.30
CA SER A 144 3.61 3.22 4.33
C SER A 144 2.91 3.57 5.65
N GLY A 145 1.58 3.46 5.73
CA GLY A 145 0.80 3.94 6.86
C GLY A 145 0.59 5.46 6.89
N LYS A 146 1.30 6.24 6.04
CA LYS A 146 1.24 7.71 6.04
C LYS A 146 -0.08 8.25 5.50
N PHE A 147 -0.87 7.44 4.83
CA PHE A 147 -2.12 7.86 4.20
C PHE A 147 -3.35 7.10 4.72
N ASP A 148 -3.22 6.34 5.80
CA ASP A 148 -4.29 5.50 6.34
C ASP A 148 -5.57 6.28 6.59
N HIS A 149 -5.48 7.46 7.19
CA HIS A 149 -6.65 8.32 7.41
C HIS A 149 -7.30 8.78 6.11
N ALA A 150 -6.51 9.05 5.06
CA ALA A 150 -7.02 9.43 3.76
C ALA A 150 -7.69 8.24 3.06
N LEU A 151 -7.05 7.07 3.09
CA LEU A 151 -7.55 5.83 2.50
C LEU A 151 -8.83 5.34 3.18
N LEU A 152 -8.87 5.32 4.51
CA LEU A 152 -10.09 5.01 5.28
C LEU A 152 -11.23 5.98 4.97
N ARG A 153 -10.92 7.28 4.86
CA ARG A 153 -11.93 8.30 4.57
C ARG A 153 -12.51 8.16 3.16
N LEU A 154 -11.69 7.77 2.18
CA LEU A 154 -12.10 7.64 0.78
C LEU A 154 -12.79 6.31 0.49
N PHE A 155 -12.25 5.22 1.00
CA PHE A 155 -12.60 3.85 0.57
C PHE A 155 -13.19 2.99 1.69
N GLY A 156 -13.18 3.46 2.94
CA GLY A 156 -13.69 2.70 4.09
C GLY A 156 -12.70 1.68 4.63
N ASP A 157 -13.18 0.81 5.51
CA ASP A 157 -12.43 -0.35 6.03
C ASP A 157 -12.99 -1.62 5.38
N HIS A 158 -12.22 -2.72 5.40
CA HIS A 158 -12.61 -4.01 4.78
C HIS A 158 -12.99 -3.87 3.31
N ALA A 159 -12.08 -3.30 2.53
CA ALA A 159 -12.33 -2.94 1.15
C ALA A 159 -11.29 -3.54 0.20
N LYS A 160 -11.76 -4.04 -0.95
CA LYS A 160 -10.95 -4.30 -2.14
C LYS A 160 -11.18 -3.16 -3.13
N ILE A 161 -10.13 -2.38 -3.40
CA ILE A 161 -10.19 -1.23 -4.29
C ILE A 161 -9.64 -1.64 -5.65
N THR A 162 -10.42 -1.41 -6.71
CA THR A 162 -10.01 -1.59 -8.09
C THR A 162 -10.19 -0.29 -8.86
N VAL A 163 -9.10 0.25 -9.40
CA VAL A 163 -9.08 1.48 -10.17
C VAL A 163 -9.00 1.17 -11.66
N HIS A 164 -10.02 1.62 -12.40
CA HIS A 164 -10.06 1.63 -13.86
C HIS A 164 -9.75 3.03 -14.38
N LYS A 165 -9.57 3.15 -15.71
CA LYS A 165 -9.37 4.45 -16.37
C LYS A 165 -10.52 5.44 -16.19
N ASP A 166 -11.75 4.96 -16.05
CA ASP A 166 -12.97 5.77 -16.03
C ASP A 166 -13.73 5.71 -14.69
N ARG A 167 -13.36 4.80 -13.78
CA ARG A 167 -14.05 4.59 -12.51
C ARG A 167 -13.16 3.93 -11.45
N ILE A 168 -13.59 4.03 -10.20
CA ILE A 168 -13.05 3.26 -9.08
C ILE A 168 -14.18 2.36 -8.57
N VAL A 169 -13.89 1.08 -8.39
CA VAL A 169 -14.78 0.07 -7.81
C VAL A 169 -14.26 -0.26 -6.42
N VAL A 170 -15.15 -0.32 -5.44
CA VAL A 170 -14.85 -0.68 -4.05
C VAL A 170 -15.79 -1.82 -3.70
N ASP A 171 -15.20 -3.01 -3.52
CA ASP A 171 -15.91 -4.21 -3.10
C ASP A 171 -15.61 -4.50 -1.63
N GLU A 172 -16.51 -5.22 -0.96
CA GLU A 172 -16.28 -5.71 0.39
C GLU A 172 -15.13 -6.74 0.36
N TYR A 173 -14.20 -6.63 1.31
CA TYR A 173 -13.10 -7.57 1.49
C TYR A 173 -13.21 -8.22 2.86
N ASP A 174 -13.45 -9.53 2.85
CA ASP A 174 -13.44 -10.36 4.04
C ASP A 174 -12.12 -11.12 4.14
N HIS A 175 -11.47 -11.05 5.30
CA HIS A 175 -10.17 -11.66 5.59
C HIS A 175 -10.34 -12.89 6.51
N ASP A 176 -11.46 -13.59 6.39
CA ASP A 176 -11.75 -14.84 7.12
C ASP A 176 -10.66 -15.93 6.95
#